data_AF-D7FBV1-F1
#
_entry.id   AF-D7FBV1-F1
#
_cell.length_a   1.000
_cell.length_b   1.000
_cell.length_c   1.000
_cell.angle_alpha   90.00
_cell.angle_beta   90.00
_cell.angle_gamma   90.00
#
_symmetry.space_group_name_H-M   'P 1'
#
loop_
_entity.id
_entity.type
_entity.pdbx_description
1 polymer ?
#
loop_
_entity_poly.entity_id
_entity_poly.type
_entity_poly.pdbx_seq_one_letter_code
_entity_poly.pdbx_strand_id
1 'polypeptide(L)'
;MALYLAGCGGDSGKPLVGIEKNSFNSTVKIISKTDNIEIQDLKLNRGNCEHDQNFLVKLIQETANAYLFVSEKEKAIKNHQAKIARLQKDLEELTQHVQQSNNLDKLLENEGLFVSGHDYKYTKDDNPIYVVKRMLDNLDSYKYE
;
A
#
# COMPACT_ATOMS: atom_id res chain seq x y z
N MET A 1 -24.39 10.68 -23.80
CA MET A 1 -24.96 11.28 -22.57
C MET A 1 -26.42 10.87 -22.44
N ALA A 2 -26.81 10.25 -21.34
CA ALA A 2 -28.20 9.96 -21.02
C ALA A 2 -28.71 11.02 -20.03
N LEU A 3 -29.73 11.79 -20.40
CA LEU A 3 -30.39 12.77 -19.53
C LEU A 3 -31.14 12.08 -18.38
N TYR A 4 -30.62 12.03 -17.15
CA TYR A 4 -31.34 11.42 -16.02
C TYR A 4 -32.14 12.49 -15.28
N LEU A 5 -33.47 12.38 -15.29
CA LEU A 5 -34.39 13.23 -14.54
C LEU A 5 -34.93 12.40 -13.38
N ALA A 6 -34.44 12.68 -12.16
CA ALA A 6 -34.91 12.02 -10.94
C ALA A 6 -36.08 12.82 -10.34
N GLY A 7 -37.25 12.19 -10.23
CA GLY A 7 -38.35 12.75 -9.45
C GLY A 7 -38.08 12.54 -7.96
N CYS A 8 -38.13 13.62 -7.16
CA CYS A 8 -38.09 13.52 -5.70
C CYS A 8 -39.53 13.31 -5.19
N GLY A 9 -39.95 12.04 -5.07
CA GLY A 9 -41.24 11.64 -4.51
C GLY A 9 -41.14 10.19 -4.01
N GLY A 10 -41.43 9.98 -2.72
CA GLY A 10 -41.04 8.80 -1.96
C GLY A 10 -41.64 7.45 -2.38
N ASP A 11 -40.87 6.41 -2.04
CA ASP A 11 -41.26 5.08 -1.56
C ASP A 11 -42.25 4.22 -2.38
N SER A 12 -42.14 4.22 -3.70
CA SER A 12 -42.68 3.10 -4.48
C SER A 12 -41.75 2.77 -5.64
N GLY A 13 -41.37 1.50 -5.75
CA GLY A 13 -40.42 0.96 -6.74
C GLY A 13 -40.84 1.09 -8.22
N LYS A 14 -41.77 2.00 -8.54
CA LYS A 14 -42.13 2.42 -9.89
C LYS A 14 -42.15 3.95 -9.93
N PRO A 15 -41.52 4.60 -10.93
CA PRO A 15 -41.64 6.05 -11.08
C PRO A 15 -43.11 6.43 -11.23
N LEU A 16 -43.64 7.23 -10.30
CA LEU A 16 -45.00 7.80 -10.37
C LEU A 16 -45.18 8.69 -11.61
N VAL A 17 -44.07 9.22 -12.13
CA VAL A 17 -44.00 10.04 -13.34
C VAL A 17 -43.21 9.28 -14.41
N GLY A 18 -43.86 9.02 -15.54
CA GLY A 18 -43.24 8.42 -16.71
C GLY A 18 -42.58 9.50 -17.57
N ILE A 19 -41.28 9.37 -17.81
CA ILE A 19 -40.55 10.27 -18.71
C ILE A 19 -40.21 9.48 -19.97
N GLU A 20 -40.82 9.86 -21.09
CA GLU A 20 -40.52 9.29 -22.39
C GLU A 20 -39.52 10.20 -23.12
N LYS A 21 -38.32 9.67 -23.37
CA LYS A 21 -37.33 10.39 -24.18
C LYS A 21 -37.54 10.07 -25.64
N ASN A 22 -38.01 11.05 -26.41
CA ASN A 22 -37.95 10.95 -27.85
C ASN A 22 -36.60 11.51 -28.34
N SER A 23 -35.71 10.61 -28.77
CA SER A 23 -34.33 10.95 -29.11
C SER A 23 -34.18 11.58 -30.51
N PHE A 24 -35.26 11.63 -31.30
CA PHE A 24 -35.21 12.00 -32.72
C PHE A 24 -35.62 13.44 -33.02
N ASN A 25 -36.24 14.15 -32.07
CA ASN A 25 -36.84 15.48 -32.25
C ASN A 25 -36.51 16.47 -31.11
N SER A 26 -35.61 16.10 -30.18
CA SER A 26 -35.23 16.92 -29.01
C SER A 26 -36.41 17.36 -28.13
N THR A 27 -37.54 16.67 -28.23
CA THR A 27 -38.77 17.01 -27.50
C THR A 27 -38.85 16.08 -26.29
N VAL A 28 -38.72 16.63 -25.09
CA VAL A 28 -38.90 15.85 -23.85
C VAL A 28 -40.37 15.95 -23.45
N LYS A 29 -40.97 14.78 -23.18
CA LYS A 29 -42.35 14.65 -22.73
C LYS A 29 -42.37 14.05 -21.33
N ILE A 30 -43.05 14.73 -20.41
CA ILE A 30 -43.23 14.28 -19.02
C ILE A 30 -44.72 13.99 -18.83
N ILE A 31 -45.03 12.77 -18.39
CA ILE A 31 -46.41 12.32 -18.18
C ILE A 31 -46.56 11.86 -16.73
N SER A 32 -47.34 12.59 -15.93
CA SER A 32 -47.80 12.12 -14.62
C SER A 32 -49.15 11.44 -14.77
N LYS A 33 -49.18 10.11 -14.63
CA LYS A 33 -50.43 9.34 -14.67
C LYS A 33 -51.27 9.54 -13.42
N THR A 34 -50.62 9.74 -12.27
CA THR A 34 -51.28 9.94 -10.97
C THR A 34 -52.06 11.24 -10.95
N ASP A 35 -51.48 12.31 -11.49
CA ASP A 35 -52.08 13.64 -11.45
C ASP A 35 -52.84 14.00 -12.74
N ASN A 36 -52.83 13.09 -13.73
CA ASN A 36 -53.37 13.32 -15.08
C ASN A 36 -52.80 14.58 -15.76
N ILE A 37 -51.49 14.83 -15.58
CA ILE A 37 -50.77 15.98 -16.12
C ILE A 37 -49.83 15.52 -17.23
N GLU A 38 -49.83 16.25 -18.34
CA GLU A 38 -48.95 16.02 -19.49
C GLU A 38 -48.22 17.31 -19.84
N ILE A 39 -46.89 17.27 -19.82
CA ILE A 39 -46.02 18.38 -20.21
C ILE A 39 -45.27 17.97 -21.48
N GLN A 40 -45.52 18.71 -22.56
CA GLN A 40 -44.95 18.48 -23.89
C GLN A 40 -44.04 19.64 -24.29
N ASP A 41 -43.32 19.48 -25.41
CA ASP A 41 -42.52 20.53 -26.04
C ASP A 41 -41.48 21.20 -25.13
N LEU A 42 -40.95 20.46 -24.15
CA LEU A 42 -39.92 20.96 -23.25
C LEU A 42 -38.63 21.23 -24.02
N LYS A 43 -38.34 22.52 -24.22
CA LYS A 43 -37.07 22.99 -24.76
C LYS A 43 -36.02 23.01 -23.66
N LEU A 44 -35.21 21.95 -23.59
CA LEU A 44 -34.07 21.90 -22.68
C LEU A 44 -32.89 22.67 -23.29
N ASN A 45 -32.53 23.79 -22.68
CA ASN A 45 -31.28 24.47 -23.01
C ASN A 45 -30.13 23.71 -22.34
N ARG A 46 -29.09 23.35 -23.09
CA ARG A 46 -27.88 22.72 -22.53
C ARG A 46 -27.03 23.68 -21.67
N GLY A 47 -27.51 24.90 -21.42
CA GLY A 47 -26.73 25.94 -20.75
C GLY A 47 -25.37 26.16 -21.43
N ASN A 48 -24.39 26.62 -20.65
CA ASN A 48 -23.02 26.84 -21.11
C ASN A 48 -22.16 25.56 -21.03
N CYS A 49 -22.75 24.38 -21.21
CA CYS A 49 -22.02 23.12 -21.13
C CYS A 49 -21.03 23.00 -22.29
N GLU A 50 -19.76 23.18 -21.97
CA GLU A 50 -18.66 22.93 -22.89
C GLU A 50 -18.46 21.42 -23.04
N HIS A 51 -18.58 20.94 -24.28
CA HIS A 51 -18.44 19.51 -24.57
C HIS A 51 -16.99 19.21 -24.95
N ASP A 52 -16.21 18.69 -24.00
CA ASP A 52 -14.92 18.08 -24.32
C ASP A 52 -15.14 16.73 -24.99
N GLN A 53 -14.97 16.69 -26.32
CA GLN A 53 -15.09 15.48 -27.14
C GLN A 53 -14.10 14.39 -26.71
N ASN A 54 -13.00 14.78 -26.05
CA ASN A 54 -11.93 13.87 -25.62
C ASN A 54 -12.06 13.46 -24.14
N PHE A 55 -13.11 13.89 -23.44
CA PHE A 55 -13.28 13.61 -22.01
C PHE A 55 -13.21 12.10 -21.68
N LEU A 56 -13.85 11.27 -22.49
CA LEU A 56 -13.83 9.81 -22.31
C LEU A 56 -12.42 9.23 -22.53
N VAL A 57 -11.69 9.74 -23.52
CA VAL A 57 -10.32 9.30 -23.81
C VAL A 57 -9.39 9.66 -22.65
N LYS A 58 -9.52 10.88 -22.11
CA LYS A 58 -8.76 11.33 -20.92
C LYS A 58 -9.05 10.46 -19.71
N LEU A 59 -10.32 10.19 -19.41
CA LEU A 59 -10.72 9.32 -18.29
C LEU A 59 -10.15 7.91 -18.41
N ILE A 60 -10.21 7.32 -19.61
CA ILE A 60 -9.65 5.98 -19.85
C ILE A 60 -8.12 5.98 -19.62
N GLN A 61 -7.43 7.01 -20.11
CA GLN A 61 -5.99 7.14 -19.95
C GLN A 61 -5.59 7.34 -18.48
N GLU A 62 -6.27 8.22 -17.76
CA GLU A 62 -6.05 8.47 -16.33
C GLU A 62 -6.26 7.19 -15.52
N THR A 63 -7.32 6.46 -15.84
CA THR A 63 -7.64 5.18 -15.21
C THR A 63 -6.52 4.15 -15.46
N ALA A 64 -6.05 4.01 -16.72
CA ALA A 64 -4.97 3.09 -17.07
C ALA A 64 -3.65 3.46 -16.36
N ASN A 65 -3.32 4.74 -16.29
CA ASN A 65 -2.14 5.24 -15.59
C ASN A 65 -2.21 4.95 -14.09
N ALA A 66 -3.37 5.14 -13.46
CA ALA A 66 -3.57 4.83 -12.05
C ALA A 66 -3.39 3.33 -11.77
N TYR A 67 -3.94 2.46 -12.61
CA TYR A 67 -3.75 1.01 -12.48
C TYR A 67 -2.28 0.60 -12.62
N LEU A 68 -1.56 1.16 -13.60
CA LEU A 68 -0.14 0.88 -13.77
C LEU A 68 0.67 1.30 -12.54
N PHE A 69 0.45 2.51 -12.03
CA PHE A 69 1.11 3.01 -10.84
C PHE A 69 0.85 2.11 -9.61
N VAL A 70 -0.40 1.70 -9.40
CA VAL A 70 -0.76 0.78 -8.30
C VAL A 70 -0.03 -0.55 -8.45
N SER A 71 0.02 -1.13 -9.65
CA SER A 71 0.70 -2.40 -9.92
C SER A 71 2.21 -2.33 -9.60
N GLU A 72 2.88 -1.24 -9.97
CA GLU A 72 4.29 -1.03 -9.66
C GLU A 72 4.54 -0.93 -8.15
N LYS A 73 3.67 -0.22 -7.43
CA LYS A 73 3.75 -0.10 -5.96
C LYS A 73 3.49 -1.44 -5.27
N GLU A 74 2.52 -2.22 -5.72
CA GLU A 74 2.27 -3.56 -5.19
C GLU A 74 3.47 -4.50 -5.37
N LYS A 75 4.13 -4.46 -6.53
CA LYS A 75 5.35 -5.22 -6.77
C LYS A 75 6.47 -4.82 -5.82
N ALA A 76 6.65 -3.51 -5.60
CA ALA A 76 7.63 -3.00 -4.65
C ALA A 76 7.30 -3.47 -3.22
N ILE A 77 6.04 -3.42 -2.80
CA ILE A 77 5.60 -3.87 -1.46
C ILE A 77 5.93 -5.36 -1.26
N LYS A 78 5.58 -6.23 -2.23
CA LYS A 78 5.88 -7.67 -2.16
C LYS A 78 7.38 -7.94 -2.02
N ASN A 79 8.21 -7.21 -2.74
CA ASN A 79 9.66 -7.33 -2.61
C ASN A 79 10.17 -6.91 -1.22
N HIS A 80 9.63 -5.83 -0.66
CA HIS A 80 9.99 -5.40 0.70
C HIS A 80 9.53 -6.41 1.75
N GLN A 81 8.33 -6.97 1.62
CA GLN A 81 7.82 -8.03 2.49
C GLN A 81 8.74 -9.26 2.48
N ALA A 82 9.22 -9.69 1.30
CA ALA A 82 10.16 -10.80 1.19
C ALA A 82 11.51 -10.50 1.89
N LYS A 83 12.01 -9.26 1.80
CA LYS A 83 13.23 -8.83 2.51
C LYS A 83 13.03 -8.82 4.02
N ILE A 84 11.90 -8.30 4.49
CA ILE A 84 11.54 -8.28 5.91
C ILE A 84 11.48 -9.71 6.47
N ALA A 85 10.84 -10.64 5.76
CA ALA A 85 10.74 -12.03 6.19
C ALA A 85 12.11 -12.71 6.33
N ARG A 86 13.06 -12.41 5.43
CA ARG A 86 14.45 -12.90 5.54
C ARG A 86 15.15 -12.33 6.76
N LEU A 87 15.07 -11.02 6.97
CA LEU A 87 15.68 -10.36 8.13
C LEU A 87 15.10 -10.86 9.46
N GLN A 88 13.80 -11.17 9.50
CA GLN A 88 13.18 -11.78 10.67
C GLN A 88 13.77 -13.16 10.98
N LYS A 89 14.00 -13.99 9.95
CA LYS A 89 14.65 -15.29 10.10
C LYS A 89 16.09 -15.15 10.58
N ASP A 90 16.86 -14.25 9.99
CA ASP A 90 18.26 -14.01 10.38
C ASP A 90 18.36 -13.55 11.85
N LEU A 91 17.41 -12.71 12.28
CA LEU A 91 17.35 -12.22 13.67
C LEU A 91 16.95 -13.33 14.65
N GLU A 92 16.07 -14.24 14.25
CA GLU A 92 15.72 -15.43 15.04
C GLU A 92 16.94 -16.37 15.19
N GLU A 93 17.65 -16.67 14.10
CA GLU A 93 18.87 -17.49 14.12
C GLU A 93 19.94 -16.86 15.03
N LEU A 94 20.17 -15.55 14.90
CA LEU A 94 21.12 -14.84 15.76
C LEU A 94 20.72 -14.91 17.24
N THR A 95 19.43 -14.77 17.53
CA THR A 95 18.91 -14.88 18.90
C THR A 95 19.18 -16.27 19.49
N GLN A 96 18.99 -17.33 18.70
CA GLN A 96 19.30 -18.70 19.12
C GLN A 96 20.80 -18.89 19.38
N HIS A 97 21.66 -18.37 18.51
CA HIS A 97 23.11 -18.41 18.71
C HIS A 97 23.56 -17.71 20.00
N VAL A 98 23.04 -16.51 20.27
CA VAL A 98 23.36 -15.77 21.50
C VAL A 98 22.90 -16.55 22.75
N GLN A 99 21.73 -17.18 22.71
CA GLN A 99 21.26 -18.02 23.82
C GLN A 99 22.16 -19.24 24.06
N GLN A 100 22.63 -19.90 23.00
CA GLN A 100 23.57 -21.01 23.09
C GLN A 100 24.90 -20.57 23.74
N SER A 101 25.45 -19.43 23.31
CA SER A 101 26.68 -18.88 23.91
C SER A 101 26.50 -18.54 25.38
N ASN A 102 25.37 -17.93 25.77
CA ASN A 102 25.07 -17.64 27.19
C ASN A 102 24.97 -18.91 28.04
N ASN A 103 24.47 -20.01 27.48
CA ASN A 103 24.42 -21.29 28.18
C ASN A 103 25.82 -21.92 28.31
N LEU A 104 26.68 -21.75 27.30
CA LEU A 104 28.07 -22.20 27.35
C LEU A 104 28.89 -21.42 28.38
N ASP A 105 28.73 -20.09 28.44
CA ASP A 105 29.37 -19.24 29.45
C ASP A 105 29.00 -19.70 30.87
N LYS A 106 27.71 -19.95 31.12
CA LYS A 106 27.24 -20.48 32.42
C LYS A 106 27.79 -21.88 32.72
N LEU A 107 27.96 -22.74 31.72
CA LEU A 107 28.55 -24.06 31.92
C LEU A 107 30.03 -23.94 32.31
N LEU A 108 30.79 -23.09 31.62
CA LEU A 108 32.19 -22.82 31.92
C LEU A 108 32.40 -22.18 33.30
N GLU A 109 31.50 -21.29 33.73
CA GLU A 109 31.50 -20.75 35.09
C GLU A 109 31.23 -21.82 36.15
N ASN A 110 30.31 -22.76 35.89
CA ASN A 110 29.92 -23.80 36.85
C ASN A 110 30.92 -24.97 36.93
N GLU A 111 31.58 -25.33 35.82
CA GLU A 111 32.60 -26.41 35.81
C GLU A 111 33.95 -25.97 36.40
N GLY A 112 34.11 -24.70 36.81
CA GLY A 112 35.35 -24.20 37.39
C GLY A 112 36.54 -24.26 36.44
N LEU A 113 36.31 -24.38 35.13
CA LEU A 113 37.36 -24.56 34.12
C LEU A 113 38.28 -23.33 34.00
N PHE A 114 37.86 -22.18 34.53
CA PHE A 114 38.71 -20.99 34.69
C PHE A 114 39.65 -21.03 35.91
N VAL A 115 39.60 -22.06 36.77
CA VAL A 115 40.36 -22.11 38.04
C VAL A 115 41.42 -23.21 38.10
N SER A 116 41.63 -24.01 37.05
CA SER A 116 42.78 -24.93 37.01
C SER A 116 43.81 -24.53 35.96
N GLY A 117 44.64 -23.57 36.38
CA GLY A 117 46.09 -23.60 36.16
C GLY A 117 46.56 -23.34 34.74
N HIS A 118 46.74 -22.08 34.39
CA HIS A 118 47.98 -21.55 33.80
C HIS A 118 47.96 -20.03 33.97
N ASP A 119 49.07 -19.43 34.39
CA ASP A 119 49.30 -17.98 34.50
C ASP A 119 49.29 -17.28 33.12
N TYR A 120 48.23 -17.44 32.34
CA TYR A 120 47.94 -16.54 31.23
C TYR A 120 47.09 -15.41 31.79
N LYS A 121 47.76 -14.30 32.13
CA LYS A 121 47.08 -13.03 32.37
C LYS A 121 46.32 -12.69 31.09
N TYR A 122 45.02 -12.96 31.06
CA TYR A 122 44.12 -12.44 30.05
C TYR A 122 44.31 -10.93 29.99
N THR A 123 44.98 -10.46 28.94
CA THR A 123 45.08 -9.04 28.66
C THR A 123 43.85 -8.63 27.87
N LYS A 124 43.56 -7.32 27.82
CA LYS A 124 42.44 -6.80 27.03
C LYS A 124 42.52 -7.26 25.56
N ASP A 125 43.73 -7.53 25.08
CA ASP A 125 44.05 -7.98 23.73
C ASP A 125 43.71 -9.46 23.46
N ASP A 126 43.40 -10.24 24.50
CA ASP A 126 43.01 -11.65 24.39
C ASP A 126 41.48 -11.83 24.40
N ASN A 127 40.71 -10.76 24.67
CA ASN A 127 39.25 -10.79 24.59
C ASN A 127 38.82 -10.77 23.10
N PRO A 128 38.17 -11.83 22.59
CA PRO A 128 37.79 -11.91 21.18
C PRO A 128 36.87 -10.76 20.73
N ILE A 129 36.03 -10.23 21.61
CA ILE A 129 35.18 -9.06 21.32
C ILE A 129 36.05 -7.81 21.12
N TYR A 130 37.09 -7.63 21.94
CA TYR A 130 37.99 -6.48 21.84
C TYR A 130 38.92 -6.57 20.63
N VAL A 131 39.39 -7.79 20.30
CA VAL A 131 40.17 -8.06 19.09
C VAL A 131 39.37 -7.71 17.84
N VAL A 132 38.12 -8.18 17.75
CA VAL A 132 37.23 -7.88 16.61
C VAL A 132 36.93 -6.39 16.51
N LYS A 133 36.66 -5.72 17.64
CA LYS A 133 36.46 -4.26 17.71
C LYS A 133 37.66 -3.49 17.15
N ARG A 134 38.88 -3.83 17.58
CA ARG A 134 40.14 -3.22 17.08
C ARG A 134 40.37 -3.48 15.59
N MET A 135 40.08 -4.69 15.11
CA MET A 135 40.20 -5.00 13.68
C MET A 135 39.24 -4.16 12.84
N LEU A 136 38.01 -3.95 13.31
CA LEU A 136 37.02 -3.09 12.65
C LEU A 136 37.44 -1.62 12.69
N ASP A 137 37.88 -1.12 13.85
CA ASP A 137 38.31 0.27 14.01
C ASP A 137 39.55 0.58 13.14
N ASN A 138 40.46 -0.40 12.93
CA ASN A 138 41.59 -0.28 12.00
C ASN A 138 41.19 -0.41 10.52
N LEU A 139 40.08 -1.09 10.21
CA LEU A 139 39.61 -1.26 8.83
C LEU A 139 39.03 0.05 8.28
N ASP A 140 38.41 0.86 9.14
CA ASP A 140 37.91 2.19 8.79
C ASP A 140 39.04 3.19 8.50
N SER A 141 40.28 2.95 8.97
CA SER A 141 41.42 3.83 8.70
C SER A 141 41.99 3.70 7.28
N TYR A 142 41.63 2.66 6.53
CA TYR A 142 42.08 2.43 5.14
C TYR A 142 41.09 2.96 4.08
N LYS A 143 40.02 3.63 4.50
CA LYS A 143 38.96 4.12 3.60
C LYS A 143 39.19 5.54 3.07
N TYR A 144 40.31 6.19 3.42
CA TYR A 144 40.69 7.51 2.89
C TYR A 144 42.20 7.62 2.68
N GLU A 145 42.73 6.94 1.67
CA GLU A 145 43.87 7.40 0.87
C GLU A 145 43.54 7.20 -0.62
#